data_AF-D1PQD0-F1
#
_entry.id   AF-D1PQD0-F1
#
_cell.length_a   1.000
_cell.length_b   1.000
_cell.length_c   1.000
_cell.angle_alpha   90.00
_cell.angle_beta   90.00
_cell.angle_gamma   90.00
#
_symmetry.space_group_name_H-M   'P 1'
#
loop_
_entity.id
_entity.type
_entity.pdbx_description
1 polymer ?
#
loop_
_entity_poly.entity_id
_entity_poly.type
_entity_poly.pdbx_seq_one_letter_code
_entity_poly.pdbx_strand_id
1 'polypeptide(L)' 'DAAGKTAAEYVWAYPPGVPLLAPGEEVTPAFLEAAAALAADGTALHHTGAGDAQNLAVLG' A
#
# COMPACT_ATOMS: atom_id res chain seq x y z
N ASP A 1 10.89 -2.36 6.68
CA ASP A 1 10.04 -1.68 7.68
C ASP A 1 9.57 -0.34 7.12
N ALA A 2 8.30 -0.30 6.71
CA ALA A 2 7.68 0.85 6.05
C ALA A 2 6.73 1.62 6.99
N ALA A 3 6.24 0.98 8.06
CA ALA A 3 5.30 1.59 8.99
C ALA A 3 5.89 2.87 9.62
N GLY A 4 5.07 3.91 9.72
CA GLY A 4 5.48 5.22 10.26
C GLY A 4 6.33 6.07 9.31
N LYS A 5 6.58 5.62 8.08
CA LYS A 5 7.25 6.42 7.05
C LYS A 5 6.24 7.03 6.08
N THR A 6 6.65 8.08 5.38
CA THR A 6 5.85 8.67 4.32
C THR A 6 5.95 7.86 3.04
N ALA A 7 4.81 7.50 2.46
CA ALA A 7 4.72 6.80 1.19
C ALA A 7 5.31 7.65 0.05
N ALA A 8 6.06 7.00 -0.84
CA ALA A 8 6.59 7.60 -2.07
C ALA A 8 5.87 7.08 -3.33
N GLU A 9 4.83 6.28 -3.16
CA GLU A 9 4.10 5.63 -4.25
C GLU A 9 2.61 5.48 -3.95
N TYR A 10 1.82 5.20 -4.98
CA TYR A 10 0.41 4.82 -4.81
C TYR A 10 0.29 3.33 -4.56
N VAL A 11 -0.70 2.95 -3.75
CA VAL A 11 -1.19 1.57 -3.61
C VAL A 11 -2.72 1.58 -3.72
N TRP A 12 -3.28 0.70 -4.55
CA TRP A 12 -4.72 0.57 -4.73
C TRP A 12 -5.12 -0.87 -5.04
N ALA A 13 -6.37 -1.21 -4.72
CA ALA A 13 -6.98 -2.48 -5.07
C ALA A 13 -8.01 -2.28 -6.17
N TYR A 14 -8.20 -3.26 -7.05
CA TYR A 14 -9.37 -3.26 -7.95
C TYR A 14 -9.99 -4.65 -8.06
N PRO A 15 -11.34 -4.78 -7.89
CA PRO A 15 -12.32 -3.79 -7.38
C PRO A 15 -12.46 -3.79 -5.83
N PRO A 16 -12.95 -2.71 -5.17
CA PRO A 16 -13.34 -1.39 -5.71
C PRO A 16 -12.16 -0.38 -5.69
N GLY A 17 -11.96 0.28 -6.84
CA GLY A 17 -10.78 1.07 -7.25
C GLY A 17 -10.45 2.38 -6.55
N VAL A 18 -10.44 2.43 -5.21
CA VAL A 18 -9.99 3.61 -4.45
C VAL A 18 -8.54 3.41 -4.00
N PRO A 19 -7.66 4.43 -4.04
CA PRO A 19 -6.34 4.32 -3.45
C PRO A 19 -6.44 3.98 -1.96
N LEU A 20 -5.69 2.96 -1.55
CA LEU A 20 -5.48 2.57 -0.16
C LEU A 20 -4.37 3.43 0.47
N LEU A 21 -3.46 3.94 -0.36
CA LEU A 21 -2.35 4.80 0.03
C LEU A 21 -1.91 5.68 -1.15
N ALA A 22 -1.72 6.97 -0.90
CA ALA A 22 -1.17 7.93 -1.86
C ALA A 22 0.23 8.43 -1.42
N PRO A 23 1.08 8.88 -2.37
CA PRO A 23 2.34 9.53 -2.04
C PRO A 23 2.13 10.73 -1.11
N GLY A 24 2.95 10.83 -0.07
CA GLY A 24 2.83 11.86 0.96
C GLY A 24 2.00 11.45 2.18
N GLU A 25 1.23 10.36 2.11
CA GLU A 25 0.53 9.79 3.26
C GLU A 25 1.46 8.93 4.12
N GLU A 26 1.15 8.77 5.40
CA GLU A 26 1.87 7.85 6.28
C GLU A 26 1.47 6.41 5.99
N VAL A 27 2.46 5.52 5.89
CA VAL A 27 2.24 4.08 5.88
C VAL A 27 1.84 3.65 7.30
N THR A 28 0.54 3.51 7.53
CA THR A 28 0.01 3.11 8.85
C THR A 28 -0.05 1.58 9.01
N PRO A 29 -0.04 1.06 10.24
CA PRO A 29 -0.32 -0.36 10.50
C PRO A 29 -1.68 -0.80 9.94
N ALA A 30 -2.71 0.05 10.04
CA ALA A 30 -4.04 -0.22 9.51
C ALA A 30 -4.05 -0.40 7.99
N PHE A 31 -3.26 0.40 7.26
CA PHE A 31 -3.06 0.21 5.83
C PHE A 31 -2.41 -1.16 5.54
N LEU A 32 -1.36 -1.53 6.27
CA LEU A 32 -0.66 -2.80 6.07
C LEU A 32 -1.58 -4.00 6.33
N GLU A 33 -2.41 -3.92 7.38
CA GLU A 33 -3.43 -4.93 7.68
C GLU A 33 -4.48 -5.04 6.57
N ALA A 34 -5.01 -3.91 6.08
CA ALA A 34 -5.98 -3.89 4.99
C ALA A 34 -5.40 -4.44 3.68
N ALA A 35 -4.17 -4.05 3.34
CA ALA A 35 -3.45 -4.58 2.18
C ALA A 35 -3.23 -6.10 2.31
N ALA A 36 -2.80 -6.58 3.47
CA ALA A 36 -2.62 -8.01 3.70
C ALA A 36 -3.93 -8.79 3.58
N ALA A 37 -5.03 -8.27 4.11
CA ALA A 37 -6.36 -8.89 4.01
C ALA A 37 -6.83 -8.98 2.55
N LEU A 38 -6.70 -7.90 1.79
CA LEU A 38 -7.06 -7.87 0.37
C LEU A 38 -6.24 -8.86 -0.46
N ALA A 39 -4.93 -8.93 -0.21
CA ALA A 39 -4.06 -9.90 -0.88
C ALA A 39 -4.43 -11.36 -0.52
N ALA A 40 -4.77 -11.62 0.74
CA ALA A 40 -5.23 -12.94 1.20
C ALA A 40 -6.56 -13.37 0.57
N ASP A 41 -7.46 -12.40 0.34
CA ASP A 41 -8.75 -12.61 -0.35
C ASP A 41 -8.60 -12.73 -1.87
N GLY A 42 -7.37 -12.71 -2.40
CA GLY A 42 -7.10 -12.82 -3.83
C GLY A 42 -7.34 -11.53 -4.62
N THR A 43 -7.55 -10.40 -3.94
CA THR A 43 -7.66 -9.09 -4.57
C THR A 43 -6.28 -8.63 -4.99
N ALA A 44 -6.13 -8.31 -6.28
CA ALA A 44 -4.89 -7.79 -6.81
C ALA A 44 -4.63 -6.39 -6.25
N LEU A 45 -3.46 -6.22 -5.65
CA LEU A 45 -2.93 -4.92 -5.26
C LEU A 45 -2.02 -4.40 -6.35
N HIS A 46 -2.25 -3.15 -6.73
CA HIS A 46 -1.46 -2.42 -7.69
C HIS A 46 -0.66 -1.35 -6.97
N HIS A 47 0.53 -1.08 -7.49
CA HIS A 47 1.47 -0.14 -6.92
C HIS A 47 2.30 0.50 -8.04
N THR A 48 2.82 1.70 -7.82
CA THR A 48 3.64 2.42 -8.83
C THR A 48 5.15 2.29 -8.63
N GLY A 49 5.59 1.68 -7.53
CA GLY A 49 6.97 1.61 -7.06
C GLY A 49 7.40 0.19 -6.69
N ALA A 50 7.82 -0.02 -5.44
CA ALA A 50 8.87 -0.98 -5.04
C ALA A 50 8.55 -2.49 -5.13
N GLY A 51 7.45 -2.87 -5.76
CA GLY A 51 7.29 -4.21 -6.36
C GLY A 51 6.12 -5.03 -5.81
N ASP A 52 5.71 -4.81 -4.57
CA ASP A 52 4.48 -5.36 -4.00
C ASP A 52 4.00 -4.52 -2.81
N ALA A 53 2.77 -4.74 -2.33
CA ALA A 53 2.18 -3.95 -1.24
C ALA A 53 2.83 -4.16 0.14
N GLN A 54 3.67 -5.19 0.30
CA GLN A 54 4.45 -5.43 1.53
C GLN A 54 5.80 -4.70 1.48
N ASN A 55 6.25 -4.33 0.28
CA ASN A 55 7.51 -3.64 0.00
C ASN A 55 7.22 -2.28 -0.65
N LEU A 56 6.92 -1.28 0.20
CA LEU A 56 6.61 0.07 -0.24
C LEU A 56 7.85 0.98 -0.35
N ALA A 57 7.89 1.76 -1.42
CA ALA A 57 8.72 2.92 -1.57
C ALA A 57 8.27 3.99 -0.58
N VAL A 58 9.23 4.48 0.19
CA VAL A 58 9.03 5.43 1.29
C VAL A 58 10.08 6.52 1.22
N LEU A 59 9.74 7.72 1.68
CA LEU A 59 10.70 8.80 1.84
C LEU A 59 11.59 8.53 3.05
N GLY A 60 12.89 8.82 2.89
CA GLY A 60 13.92 8.64 3.93
C GLY A 60 14.06 9.84 4.86
#